data_AF-A0A1F6RDK9-F1
#
_entry.id   AF-A0A1F6RDK9-F1
#
_cell.length_a   1.000
_cell.length_b   1.000
_cell.length_c   1.000
_cell.angle_alpha   90.00
_cell.angle_beta   90.00
_cell.angle_gamma   90.00
#
_symmetry.space_group_name_H-M   'P 1'
#
loop_
_entity.id
_entity.type
_entity.pdbx_description
1 polymer ?
#
loop_
_entity_poly.entity_id
_entity_poly.type
_entity_poly.pdbx_seq_one_letter_code
_entity_poly.pdbx_strand_id
1 'polypeptide(L)'
;MENELPIHDQGNTLQADSLELLTRFLIQCKSDTESQSDRKEVVNSSADLVTAVYYYRRYSDVNEFISKYLKNNNDYFHIQWIRTTWDSLSKMSDAQISELVINQITIIANPDEEE
;
A
#
# COMPACT_ATOMS: atom_id res chain seq x y z
N MET A 1 -28.14 25.54 0.14
CA MET A 1 -28.33 24.45 1.10
C MET A 1 -27.03 23.67 1.11
N GLU A 2 -26.19 23.97 2.09
CA GLU A 2 -24.95 23.23 2.34
C GLU A 2 -25.35 21.93 3.04
N ASN A 3 -25.13 20.79 2.38
CA ASN A 3 -25.26 19.50 3.04
C ASN A 3 -23.99 19.28 3.87
N GLU A 4 -24.00 19.79 5.10
CA GLU A 4 -23.04 19.37 6.10
C GLU A 4 -23.29 17.88 6.40
N LEU A 5 -22.35 17.03 6.01
CA LEU A 5 -22.37 15.62 6.40
C LEU A 5 -22.25 15.55 7.93
N PRO A 6 -23.12 14.77 8.61
CA PRO A 6 -23.07 14.68 10.05
C PRO A 6 -21.79 13.95 10.46
N ILE A 7 -20.83 14.70 11.00
CA ILE A 7 -19.71 14.13 11.74
C ILE A 7 -20.29 13.63 13.07
N HIS A 8 -20.79 12.40 13.07
CA HIS A 8 -21.12 11.69 14.30
C HIS A 8 -19.81 11.22 14.95
N ASP A 9 -19.31 12.05 15.84
CA ASP A 9 -18.31 11.68 16.83
C ASP A 9 -19.03 10.95 17.98
N GLN A 10 -19.04 9.61 17.92
CA GLN A 10 -19.42 8.75 19.05
C GLN A 10 -18.50 7.53 19.12
N GLY A 11 -17.59 7.57 20.08
CA GLY A 11 -17.07 6.47 20.91
C GLY A 11 -17.02 5.06 20.32
N ASN A 12 -15.80 4.53 20.22
CA ASN A 12 -15.40 3.27 19.59
C ASN A 12 -15.26 3.32 18.07
N THR A 13 -14.54 4.32 17.55
CA THR A 13 -13.70 4.04 16.40
C THR A 13 -12.72 2.97 16.84
N LEU A 14 -12.98 1.72 16.44
CA LEU A 14 -11.94 0.71 16.26
C LEU A 14 -10.92 1.35 15.32
N GLN A 15 -9.96 2.09 15.88
CA GLN A 15 -8.85 2.62 15.13
C GLN A 15 -8.01 1.40 14.79
N ALA A 16 -8.41 0.72 13.72
CA ALA A 16 -7.75 -0.48 13.26
C ALA A 16 -6.27 -0.13 13.10
N ASP A 17 -5.41 -0.93 13.72
CA ASP A 17 -3.97 -0.77 13.59
C ASP A 17 -3.65 -0.77 12.09
N SER A 18 -2.94 0.25 11.59
CA SER A 18 -2.55 0.33 10.18
C SER A 18 -1.84 -0.95 9.70
N LEU A 19 -1.13 -1.63 10.61
CA LEU A 19 -0.53 -2.94 10.33
C LEU A 19 -1.58 -4.04 10.15
N GLU A 20 -2.63 -4.04 10.96
CA GLU A 20 -3.75 -4.98 10.85
C GLU A 20 -4.49 -4.79 9.52
N LEU A 21 -4.77 -3.54 9.14
CA LEU A 21 -5.40 -3.23 7.86
C LEU A 21 -4.54 -3.67 6.68
N LEU A 22 -3.23 -3.36 6.71
CA LEU A 22 -2.28 -3.83 5.69
C LEU A 22 -2.27 -5.36 5.62
N THR A 23 -2.24 -6.05 6.75
CA THR A 23 -2.20 -7.52 6.81
C THR A 23 -3.45 -8.13 6.17
N ARG A 24 -4.64 -7.61 6.50
CA ARG A 24 -5.91 -8.06 5.90
C ARG A 24 -5.93 -7.82 4.39
N PHE A 25 -5.45 -6.67 3.94
CA PHE A 25 -5.33 -6.34 2.53
C PHE A 25 -4.39 -7.29 1.79
N LEU A 26 -3.21 -7.60 2.34
CA LEU A 26 -2.27 -8.55 1.73
C LEU A 26 -2.82 -9.98 1.67
N ILE A 27 -3.60 -10.40 2.67
CA ILE A 27 -4.29 -11.70 2.66
C ILE A 27 -5.31 -11.74 1.53
N GLN A 28 -6.08 -10.67 1.32
CA GLN A 28 -7.04 -10.59 0.22
C GLN A 28 -6.32 -10.66 -1.14
N CYS A 29 -5.26 -9.87 -1.33
CA CYS A 29 -4.45 -9.90 -2.54
C CYS A 29 -3.97 -11.32 -2.87
N LYS A 30 -3.45 -12.03 -1.86
CA LYS A 30 -3.01 -13.42 -2.02
C LYS A 30 -4.17 -14.33 -2.47
N SER A 31 -5.32 -14.25 -1.83
CA SER A 31 -6.52 -15.02 -2.19
C SER A 31 -6.96 -14.75 -3.63
N ASP A 32 -6.88 -13.49 -4.09
CA ASP A 32 -7.23 -13.11 -5.45
C ASP A 32 -6.25 -13.71 -6.46
N THR A 33 -4.93 -13.67 -6.18
CA THR A 33 -3.94 -14.29 -7.08
C THR A 33 -4.03 -15.82 -7.16
N GLU A 34 -4.57 -16.48 -6.13
CA GLU A 34 -4.80 -17.92 -6.11
C GLU A 34 -6.06 -18.31 -6.90
N SER A 35 -7.06 -17.42 -6.96
CA SER A 35 -8.34 -17.64 -7.65
C SER A 35 -8.38 -17.09 -9.08
N GLN A 36 -7.55 -16.10 -9.41
CA GLN A 36 -7.50 -15.42 -10.71
C GLN A 36 -6.03 -15.24 -11.16
N SER A 37 -5.47 -16.27 -11.81
CA SER A 37 -4.05 -16.28 -12.23
C SER A 37 -3.68 -15.12 -13.14
N ASP A 38 -4.62 -14.66 -13.95
CA ASP A 38 -4.38 -13.71 -15.03
C ASP A 38 -4.12 -12.29 -14.50
N ARG A 39 -4.49 -12.03 -13.24
CA ARG A 39 -4.31 -10.73 -12.57
C ARG A 39 -3.17 -10.75 -11.56
N LYS A 40 -2.43 -11.86 -11.46
CA LYS A 40 -1.40 -12.07 -10.43
C LYS A 40 -0.36 -10.95 -10.39
N GLU A 41 0.11 -10.49 -11.54
CA GLU A 41 1.13 -9.45 -11.63
C GLU A 41 0.61 -8.08 -11.16
N VAL A 42 -0.59 -7.70 -11.58
CA VAL A 42 -1.23 -6.42 -11.19
C VAL A 42 -1.55 -6.40 -9.70
N VAL A 43 -2.12 -7.49 -9.16
CA VAL A 43 -2.43 -7.62 -7.74
C VAL A 43 -1.16 -7.58 -6.88
N ASN A 44 -0.10 -8.30 -7.28
CA ASN A 44 1.18 -8.28 -6.56
C ASN A 44 1.80 -6.89 -6.59
N SER A 45 1.79 -6.21 -7.75
CA SER A 45 2.37 -4.86 -7.88
C SER A 45 1.62 -3.84 -7.01
N SER A 46 0.30 -3.93 -6.98
CA SER A 46 -0.57 -3.09 -6.13
C SER A 46 -0.30 -3.34 -4.65
N ALA A 47 -0.18 -4.62 -4.26
CA ALA A 47 0.16 -5.03 -2.90
C ALA A 47 1.54 -4.51 -2.45
N ASP A 48 2.54 -4.62 -3.32
CA ASP A 48 3.89 -4.13 -3.07
C ASP A 48 3.93 -2.61 -2.91
N LEU A 49 3.20 -1.86 -3.73
CA LEU A 49 3.11 -0.40 -3.65
C LEU A 49 2.46 0.07 -2.34
N VAL A 50 1.33 -0.52 -1.95
CA VAL A 50 0.66 -0.16 -0.67
C VAL A 50 1.57 -0.50 0.51
N THR A 51 2.27 -1.64 0.45
CA THR A 51 3.25 -2.04 1.47
C THR A 51 4.43 -1.06 1.53
N ALA A 52 4.94 -0.64 0.38
CA ALA A 52 6.01 0.35 0.30
C ALA A 52 5.60 1.68 0.94
N VAL A 53 4.38 2.16 0.70
CA VAL A 53 3.84 3.38 1.34
C VAL A 53 3.74 3.22 2.86
N TYR A 54 3.28 2.08 3.35
CA TYR A 54 3.22 1.80 4.80
C TYR A 54 4.60 1.92 5.45
N TYR A 55 5.62 1.29 4.87
CA TYR A 55 6.98 1.35 5.40
C TYR A 55 7.62 2.72 5.23
N TYR A 56 7.39 3.39 4.10
CA TYR A 56 7.85 4.77 3.89
C TYR A 56 7.34 5.72 4.98
N ARG A 57 6.07 5.59 5.41
CA ARG A 57 5.52 6.42 6.50
C ARG A 57 6.05 6.05 7.88
N ARG A 58 6.58 4.83 8.06
CA ARG A 58 7.05 4.31 9.36
C ARG A 58 8.55 4.56 9.59
N TYR A 59 9.33 4.73 8.53
CA TYR A 59 10.78 4.90 8.58
C TYR A 59 11.18 6.20 7.90
N SER A 60 12.02 7.00 8.54
CA SER A 60 12.53 8.24 7.96
C SER A 60 13.61 8.00 6.90
N ASP A 61 14.27 6.84 6.89
CA ASP A 61 15.38 6.51 6.01
C ASP A 61 15.24 5.12 5.40
N VAL A 62 15.50 5.04 4.09
CA VAL A 62 15.40 3.78 3.33
C VAL A 62 16.49 2.79 3.70
N ASN A 63 17.69 3.25 4.08
CA ASN A 63 18.77 2.35 4.48
C ASN A 63 18.49 1.71 5.83
N GLU A 64 17.88 2.46 6.76
CA GLU A 64 17.39 1.91 8.02
C GLU A 64 16.39 0.78 7.75
N PHE A 65 15.38 1.02 6.91
CA PHE A 65 14.42 -0.01 6.51
C PHE A 65 15.09 -1.25 5.89
N ILE A 66 15.96 -1.04 4.89
CA ILE A 66 16.67 -2.15 4.21
C ILE A 66 17.53 -2.93 5.21
N SER A 67 18.29 -2.24 6.06
CA SER A 67 19.18 -2.90 7.04
C SER A 67 18.41 -3.70 8.10
N LYS A 68 17.17 -3.32 8.39
CA LYS A 68 16.33 -3.96 9.40
C LYS A 68 15.50 -5.13 8.86
N TYR A 69 14.87 -4.96 7.69
CA TYR A 69 13.92 -5.93 7.14
C TYR A 69 14.45 -6.73 5.96
N LEU A 70 15.47 -6.22 5.27
CA LEU A 70 15.97 -6.80 4.03
C LEU A 70 17.47 -7.10 4.08
N LYS A 71 18.05 -7.16 5.28
CA LYS A 71 19.49 -7.40 5.50
C LYS A 71 20.02 -8.63 4.77
N ASN A 72 19.20 -9.68 4.69
CA ASN A 72 19.58 -10.95 4.07
C ASN A 72 19.08 -11.09 2.63
N ASN A 73 18.42 -10.05 2.10
CA ASN A 73 18.00 -10.03 0.71
C ASN A 73 19.19 -9.62 -0.17
N ASN A 74 19.63 -10.53 -1.04
CA ASN A 74 20.74 -10.29 -1.97
C ASN A 74 20.25 -9.92 -3.38
N ASP A 75 18.94 -9.77 -3.57
CA ASP A 75 18.37 -9.36 -4.85
C ASP A 75 18.61 -7.86 -5.07
N TYR A 76 19.59 -7.58 -5.93
CA TYR A 76 19.94 -6.22 -6.31
C TYR A 76 18.75 -5.46 -6.93
N PHE A 77 17.99 -6.10 -7.83
CA PHE A 77 16.89 -5.44 -8.52
C PHE A 77 15.77 -5.09 -7.55
N HIS A 78 15.46 -5.99 -6.63
CA HIS A 78 14.48 -5.72 -5.58
C HIS A 78 14.91 -4.55 -4.68
N ILE A 79 16.17 -4.51 -4.25
CA ILE A 79 16.69 -3.40 -3.44
C ILE A 79 16.66 -2.07 -4.22
N GLN A 80 17.03 -2.06 -5.51
CA GLN A 80 16.96 -0.85 -6.33
C GLN A 80 15.53 -0.38 -6.56
N TRP A 81 14.59 -1.30 -6.75
CA TRP A 81 13.18 -0.97 -6.86
C TRP A 81 12.70 -0.26 -5.58
N ILE A 82 13.02 -0.79 -4.39
CA ILE A 82 12.67 -0.15 -3.11
C ILE A 82 13.24 1.27 -3.02
N ARG A 83 14.52 1.46 -3.33
CA ARG A 83 15.16 2.78 -3.28
C ARG A 83 14.50 3.77 -4.23
N THR A 84 14.20 3.33 -5.44
CA THR A 84 13.56 4.17 -6.47
C THR A 84 12.14 4.55 -6.08
N THR A 85 11.38 3.60 -5.53
CA THR A 85 10.04 3.85 -4.99
C THR A 85 10.10 4.82 -3.82
N TRP A 86 11.04 4.66 -2.89
CA TRP A 86 11.23 5.55 -1.75
C TRP A 86 11.55 6.98 -2.17
N ASP A 87 12.47 7.15 -3.14
CA ASP A 87 12.83 8.46 -3.70
C ASP A 87 11.62 9.11 -4.38
N SER A 88 10.81 8.32 -5.09
CA SER A 88 9.57 8.79 -5.72
C SER A 88 8.56 9.28 -4.69
N LEU A 89 8.32 8.50 -3.62
CA LEU A 89 7.42 8.87 -2.53
C LEU A 89 7.89 10.13 -1.79
N SER A 90 9.20 10.33 -1.64
CA SER A 90 9.77 11.52 -0.99
C SER A 90 9.48 12.83 -1.72
N LYS A 91 9.14 12.75 -3.01
CA LYS A 91 8.79 13.90 -3.87
C LYS A 91 7.28 14.12 -3.97
N MET A 92 6.48 13.25 -3.37
CA MET A 92 5.02 13.34 -3.38
C MET A 92 4.51 14.04 -2.11
N SER A 93 3.45 14.83 -2.27
CA SER A 93 2.65 15.32 -1.15
C SER A 93 1.82 14.20 -0.52
N ASP A 94 1.37 14.39 0.71
CA ASP A 94 0.50 13.42 1.39
C ASP A 94 -0.79 13.13 0.62
N ALA A 95 -1.34 14.12 -0.09
CA ALA A 95 -2.50 13.95 -0.96
C ALA A 95 -2.20 12.99 -2.12
N GLN A 96 -1.07 13.18 -2.81
CA GLN A 96 -0.63 12.31 -3.91
C GLN A 96 -0.36 10.87 -3.42
N ILE A 97 0.26 10.72 -2.24
CA ILE A 97 0.49 9.39 -1.65
C ILE A 97 -0.84 8.72 -1.29
N SER A 98 -1.81 9.48 -0.77
CA SER A 98 -3.12 8.95 -0.41
C SER A 98 -3.90 8.52 -1.65
N GLU A 99 -3.86 9.32 -2.72
CA GLU A 99 -4.46 8.99 -4.01
C GLU A 99 -3.81 7.74 -4.64
N LEU A 100 -2.48 7.61 -4.57
CA LEU A 100 -1.78 6.40 -5.00
C LEU A 100 -2.32 5.16 -4.30
N VAL A 101 -2.42 5.20 -2.96
CA VAL A 101 -2.94 4.07 -2.16
C VAL A 101 -4.38 3.74 -2.53
N ILE A 102 -5.24 4.75 -2.64
CA ILE A 102 -6.65 4.56 -3.04
C ILE A 102 -6.72 3.89 -4.40
N ASN A 103 -5.95 4.37 -5.38
CA ASN A 103 -5.93 3.79 -6.73
C ASN A 103 -5.50 2.32 -6.72
N GLN A 104 -4.47 1.95 -5.93
CA GLN A 104 -4.04 0.55 -5.83
C GLN A 104 -5.11 -0.33 -5.18
N ILE A 105 -5.82 0.18 -4.17
CA ILE A 105 -6.93 -0.54 -3.53
C ILE A 105 -8.09 -0.70 -4.52
N THR A 106 -8.41 0.33 -5.31
CA THR A 106 -9.47 0.28 -6.32
C THR A 106 -9.19 -0.75 -7.40
N ILE A 107 -7.95 -0.84 -7.90
CA ILE A 107 -7.54 -1.86 -8.89
C ILE A 107 -7.83 -3.28 -8.36
N ILE A 108 -7.60 -3.51 -7.07
CA ILE A 108 -7.87 -4.82 -6.45
C ILE A 108 -9.38 -5.02 -6.27
N ALA A 109 -10.10 -4.00 -5.83
CA ALA A 109 -11.53 -4.07 -5.54
C ALA A 109 -12.44 -4.18 -6.78
N ASN A 110 -12.04 -3.57 -7.91
CA ASN A 110 -12.81 -3.55 -9.16
C ASN A 110 -12.07 -4.32 -10.27
N PRO A 111 -12.22 -5.66 -10.33
CA PRO A 111 -11.52 -6.50 -11.30
C PRO A 111 -11.87 -6.24 -12.77
N ASP A 112 -13.02 -5.61 -13.04
CA ASP A 112 -13.64 -5.54 -14.38
C ASP A 112 -13.60 -4.13 -15.01
N GLU A 113 -12.95 -3.15 -14.38
CA GLU A 113 -12.78 -1.78 -14.90
C GLU A 113 -11.35 -1.56 -15.42
N GLU A 114 -10.90 -2.40 -16.35
CA GLU A 114 -9.81 -2.04 -17.27
C GLU A 114 -10.41 -2.05 -18.69
N GLU A 115 -10.69 -0.86 -19.22
CA GLU A 115 -11.04 -0.61 -20.64
C GLU A 115 -9.88 -0.98 -21.58
#